data_AF-A0A0A2B1J2-F1
#
_entry.id   AF-A0A0A2B1J2-F1
#
_cell.length_a   1.000
_cell.length_b   1.000
_cell.length_c   1.000
_cell.angle_alpha   90.00
_cell.angle_beta   90.00
_cell.angle_gamma   90.00
#
_symmetry.space_group_name_H-M   'P 1'
#
loop_
_entity.id
_entity.type
_entity.pdbx_description
1 polymer ?
#
loop_
_entity_poly.entity_id
_entity_poly.type
_entity_poly.pdbx_seq_one_letter_code
_entity_poly.pdbx_strand_id
1 'polypeptide(L)'
;MRNIYRLIIIFPFFILGCAPNVIDENKVLQKIDSLDMEIYSKRGDKIYSITSPNSSYNNIELKFELKKPIINIFNGEKTKYIISSEESTLSENNKLLKLRGNVKLKTLRKDEDILYADNFIWNIENTDYTLEGNIKFENKNIILNSGKAKLGSDNVIEFFNPVKYIIKDENNDNKYEINSENAYYNLDTESVSFKAEDKRVKSIIYF
;
A
#
# COMPACT_ATOMS: atom_id res chain seq x y z
N MET A 1 29.37 60.12 67.97
CA MET A 1 28.27 59.17 68.23
C MET A 1 27.56 58.95 66.91
N ARG A 2 27.81 57.84 66.21
CA ARG A 2 27.26 56.49 66.40
C ARG A 2 26.11 56.27 65.40
N ASN A 3 26.46 55.54 64.34
CA ASN A 3 25.73 54.48 63.62
C ASN A 3 24.35 54.83 63.03
N ILE A 4 24.02 54.45 61.80
CA ILE A 4 23.67 53.06 61.44
C ILE A 4 23.77 52.89 59.91
N TYR A 5 24.17 51.68 59.54
CA TYR A 5 24.64 51.20 58.25
C TYR A 5 23.60 51.26 57.12
N ARG A 6 24.03 51.74 55.93
CA ARG A 6 23.36 51.52 54.64
C ARG A 6 23.51 50.04 54.26
N LEU A 7 22.46 49.25 54.48
CA LEU A 7 22.31 47.94 53.85
C LEU A 7 20.83 47.76 53.50
N ILE A 8 20.46 48.02 52.25
CA ILE A 8 19.21 47.53 51.68
C ILE A 8 19.60 46.68 50.47
N ILE A 9 19.66 45.38 50.75
CA ILE A 9 19.75 44.30 49.78
C ILE A 9 18.46 44.35 48.96
N ILE A 10 18.55 44.73 47.69
CA ILE A 10 17.45 44.55 46.75
C ILE A 10 17.46 43.06 46.39
N PHE A 11 16.57 42.34 47.07
CA PHE A 11 16.25 40.94 46.87
C PHE A 11 16.04 40.66 45.37
N PRO A 12 16.77 39.72 44.73
CA PRO A 12 16.33 39.26 43.44
C PRO A 12 14.98 38.58 43.68
N PHE A 13 13.93 39.15 43.10
CA PHE A 13 12.65 38.48 42.95
C PHE A 13 12.97 37.13 42.29
N PHE A 14 13.04 36.08 43.10
CA PHE A 14 12.93 34.71 42.65
C PHE A 14 11.54 34.61 42.05
N ILE A 15 11.44 34.88 40.75
CA ILE A 15 10.32 34.48 39.94
C ILE A 15 10.42 32.95 39.91
N LEU A 16 9.91 32.31 40.96
CA LEU A 16 9.50 30.92 40.93
C LEU A 16 8.33 30.87 39.95
N GLY A 17 8.65 30.97 38.66
CA GLY A 17 7.73 30.61 37.61
C GLY A 17 7.39 29.15 37.86
N CYS A 18 6.14 28.89 38.23
CA CYS A 18 5.60 27.55 38.05
C CYS A 18 5.87 27.20 36.59
N ALA A 19 6.79 26.26 36.36
CA ALA A 19 6.76 25.55 35.09
C ALA A 19 5.33 25.03 34.97
N PRO A 20 4.58 25.37 33.91
CA PRO A 20 3.34 24.69 33.68
C PRO A 20 3.70 23.22 33.66
N ASN A 21 3.05 22.42 34.53
CA ASN A 21 3.02 20.99 34.28
C ASN A 21 2.43 20.88 32.88
N VAL A 22 3.31 20.67 31.90
CA VAL A 22 2.89 20.22 30.58
C VAL A 22 2.20 18.92 30.92
N ILE A 23 0.86 18.97 30.95
CA ILE A 23 0.06 17.78 30.91
C ILE A 23 0.53 17.17 29.60
N ASP A 24 1.37 16.14 29.70
CA ASP A 24 1.73 15.28 28.60
C ASP A 24 0.38 14.82 28.06
N GLU A 25 -0.13 15.47 27.01
CA GLU A 25 -1.43 15.15 26.46
C GLU A 25 -1.36 13.67 26.16
N ASN A 26 -2.16 12.90 26.91
CA ASN A 26 -2.13 11.45 26.86
C ASN A 26 -2.02 11.03 25.41
N LYS A 27 -1.01 10.24 25.06
CA LYS A 27 -0.80 9.71 23.71
C LYS A 27 -2.08 8.97 23.28
N VAL A 28 -3.03 9.67 22.64
CA VAL A 28 -4.36 9.13 22.38
C VAL A 28 -4.29 8.34 21.08
N LEU A 29 -4.00 7.04 21.21
CA LEU A 29 -4.37 6.08 20.18
C LEU A 29 -5.90 5.95 20.20
N GLN A 30 -6.57 6.58 19.23
CA GLN A 30 -8.01 6.47 19.10
C GLN A 30 -8.35 5.12 18.48
N LYS A 31 -9.11 4.30 19.20
CA LYS A 31 -9.65 3.04 18.65
C LYS A 31 -10.94 3.31 17.88
N ILE A 32 -11.12 2.59 16.78
CA ILE A 32 -12.25 2.72 15.86
C ILE A 32 -12.77 1.30 15.59
N ASP A 33 -13.95 0.96 16.09
CA ASP A 33 -14.47 -0.41 15.99
C ASP A 33 -14.78 -0.81 14.54
N SER A 34 -15.27 0.15 13.74
CA SER A 34 -15.54 -0.02 12.32
C SER A 34 -15.21 1.28 11.58
N LEU A 35 -14.32 1.17 10.59
CA LEU A 35 -14.01 2.25 9.68
C LEU A 35 -14.72 2.01 8.35
N ASP A 36 -15.40 3.03 7.87
CA ASP A 36 -15.90 3.14 6.50
C ASP A 36 -15.58 4.57 6.02
N MET A 37 -14.64 4.67 5.09
CA MET A 37 -14.11 5.95 4.61
C MET A 37 -14.14 5.99 3.09
N GLU A 38 -14.59 7.13 2.56
CA GLU A 38 -14.56 7.45 1.14
C GLU A 38 -13.68 8.67 0.89
N ILE A 39 -12.78 8.57 -0.09
CA ILE A 39 -11.80 9.61 -0.38
C ILE A 39 -12.09 10.16 -1.77
N TYR A 40 -12.16 11.48 -1.85
CA TYR A 40 -12.53 12.24 -3.03
C TYR A 40 -11.40 13.15 -3.51
N SER A 41 -11.33 13.36 -4.82
CA SER A 41 -10.46 14.33 -5.45
C SER A 41 -10.93 15.75 -5.13
N LYS A 42 -10.07 16.75 -5.37
CA LYS A 42 -10.46 18.17 -5.27
C LYS A 42 -11.61 18.56 -6.20
N ARG A 43 -11.86 17.77 -7.26
CA ARG A 43 -12.96 17.97 -8.21
C ARG A 43 -14.23 17.25 -7.78
N GLY A 44 -14.19 16.45 -6.72
CA GLY A 44 -15.32 15.66 -6.23
C GLY A 44 -15.39 14.23 -6.79
N ASP A 45 -14.38 13.78 -7.55
CA ASP A 45 -14.35 12.40 -8.06
C ASP A 45 -13.96 11.44 -6.93
N LYS A 46 -14.69 10.33 -6.77
CA LYS A 46 -14.31 9.28 -5.81
C LYS A 46 -13.03 8.59 -6.28
N ILE A 47 -11.99 8.59 -5.45
CA ILE A 47 -10.68 8.00 -5.78
C ILE A 47 -10.59 6.59 -5.22
N TYR A 48 -10.87 6.42 -3.92
CA TYR A 48 -10.90 5.12 -3.28
C TYR A 48 -11.80 5.11 -2.05
N SER A 49 -12.14 3.92 -1.58
CA SER A 49 -12.79 3.72 -0.28
C SER A 49 -12.02 2.69 0.53
N ILE A 50 -12.11 2.78 1.85
CA ILE A 50 -11.53 1.83 2.79
C ILE A 50 -12.61 1.41 3.77
N THR A 51 -12.83 0.11 3.89
CA THR A 51 -13.54 -0.46 5.02
C THR A 51 -12.61 -1.32 5.85
N SER A 52 -12.70 -1.27 7.17
CA SER A 52 -11.87 -2.07 8.06
C SER A 52 -12.55 -2.30 9.40
N PRO A 53 -12.62 -3.55 9.89
CA PRO A 53 -12.93 -3.81 11.29
C PRO A 53 -11.72 -3.45 12.17
N ASN A 54 -11.97 -2.91 13.36
CA ASN A 54 -10.96 -2.68 14.40
C ASN A 54 -9.72 -1.92 13.89
N SER A 55 -9.90 -0.62 13.70
CA SER A 55 -8.85 0.31 13.31
C SER A 55 -8.36 1.13 14.50
N SER A 56 -7.21 1.77 14.32
CA SER A 56 -6.72 2.80 15.23
C SER A 56 -6.19 4.00 14.46
N TYR A 57 -6.25 5.16 15.11
CA TYR A 57 -5.67 6.40 14.61
C TYR A 57 -4.69 6.96 15.64
N ASN A 58 -3.47 7.21 15.19
CA ASN A 58 -2.45 7.91 15.95
C ASN A 58 -2.45 9.39 15.52
N ASN A 59 -2.87 10.27 16.42
CA ASN A 59 -2.98 11.71 16.17
C ASN A 59 -1.61 12.44 16.14
N ILE A 60 -0.55 11.83 16.67
CA ILE A 60 0.81 12.37 16.63
C ILE A 60 1.45 12.04 15.27
N GLU A 61 1.33 10.80 14.83
CA GLU A 61 1.88 10.34 13.54
C GLU A 61 0.96 10.65 12.35
N LEU A 62 -0.27 11.10 12.61
CA LEU A 62 -1.33 11.29 11.60
C LEU A 62 -1.50 10.03 10.74
N LYS A 63 -1.59 8.88 11.41
CA LYS A 63 -1.50 7.55 10.80
C LYS A 63 -2.68 6.68 11.22
N PHE A 64 -3.33 6.07 10.24
CA PHE A 64 -4.27 4.98 10.49
C PHE A 64 -3.56 3.63 10.46
N GLU A 65 -3.93 2.76 11.39
CA GLU A 65 -3.60 1.34 11.35
C GLU A 65 -4.91 0.56 11.26
N LEU A 66 -5.03 -0.25 10.21
CA LEU A 66 -6.27 -0.88 9.81
C LEU A 66 -6.09 -2.39 9.84
N LYS A 67 -7.06 -3.12 10.40
CA LYS A 67 -7.05 -4.60 10.40
C LYS A 67 -8.06 -5.11 9.40
N LYS A 68 -7.65 -6.12 8.62
CA LYS A 68 -8.44 -6.73 7.54
C LYS A 68 -9.11 -5.70 6.61
N PRO A 69 -8.37 -4.72 6.08
CA PRO A 69 -8.94 -3.68 5.24
C PRO A 69 -9.45 -4.27 3.92
N ILE A 70 -10.52 -3.69 3.39
CA ILE A 70 -10.95 -3.84 2.00
C ILE A 70 -10.92 -2.45 1.36
N ILE A 71 -10.23 -2.35 0.23
CA ILE A 71 -9.93 -1.10 -0.44
C ILE A 71 -10.45 -1.18 -1.87
N ASN A 72 -11.36 -0.28 -2.22
CA ASN A 72 -11.85 -0.16 -3.59
C ASN A 72 -11.17 1.03 -4.24
N ILE A 73 -10.49 0.83 -5.37
CA ILE A 73 -9.90 1.90 -6.17
C ILE A 73 -10.81 2.15 -7.36
N PHE A 74 -11.18 3.40 -7.60
CA PHE A 74 -12.15 3.79 -8.62
C PHE A 74 -11.48 4.40 -9.86
N ASN A 75 -12.16 4.25 -11.00
CA ASN A 75 -11.88 4.98 -12.24
C ASN A 75 -13.21 5.55 -12.75
N GLY A 76 -13.48 6.80 -12.41
CA GLY A 76 -14.81 7.40 -12.53
C GLY A 76 -15.81 6.67 -11.64
N GLU A 77 -16.96 6.30 -12.20
CA GLU A 77 -18.03 5.59 -11.46
C GLU A 77 -17.77 4.08 -11.30
N LYS A 78 -16.73 3.54 -11.93
CA LYS A 78 -16.45 2.10 -11.92
C LYS A 78 -15.34 1.76 -10.93
N THR A 79 -15.54 0.71 -10.14
CA THR A 79 -14.45 0.10 -9.37
C THR A 79 -13.45 -0.54 -10.32
N LYS A 80 -12.20 -0.06 -10.29
CA LYS A 80 -11.09 -0.62 -11.07
C LYS A 80 -10.49 -1.83 -10.37
N TYR A 81 -10.22 -1.70 -9.08
CA TYR A 81 -9.60 -2.74 -8.26
C TYR A 81 -10.30 -2.89 -6.91
N ILE A 82 -10.33 -4.13 -6.42
CA ILE A 82 -10.67 -4.47 -5.03
C ILE A 82 -9.45 -5.12 -4.40
N ILE A 83 -8.96 -4.55 -3.31
CA ILE A 83 -7.74 -4.98 -2.63
C ILE A 83 -8.07 -5.33 -1.18
N SER A 84 -7.63 -6.50 -0.72
CA SER A 84 -7.73 -6.91 0.68
C SER A 84 -6.37 -7.36 1.22
N SER A 85 -6.18 -7.26 2.53
CA SER A 85 -4.98 -7.76 3.23
C SER A 85 -5.30 -8.07 4.70
N GLU A 86 -4.29 -8.53 5.46
CA GLU A 86 -4.42 -8.70 6.91
C GLU A 86 -4.32 -7.36 7.66
N GLU A 87 -3.44 -6.48 7.21
CA GLU A 87 -3.26 -5.15 7.78
C GLU A 87 -2.96 -4.10 6.73
N SER A 88 -3.26 -2.84 7.04
CA SER A 88 -2.72 -1.71 6.28
C SER A 88 -2.43 -0.50 7.14
N THR A 89 -1.59 0.37 6.62
CA THR A 89 -1.34 1.70 7.16
C THR A 89 -1.67 2.76 6.12
N LEU A 90 -2.38 3.81 6.52
CA LEU A 90 -2.55 5.03 5.74
C LEU A 90 -1.81 6.15 6.47
N SER A 91 -0.76 6.68 5.85
CA SER A 91 0.17 7.62 6.48
C SER A 91 0.52 8.77 5.54
N GLU A 92 1.40 9.67 6.00
CA GLU A 92 1.88 10.83 5.24
C GLU A 92 0.72 11.72 4.79
N ASN A 93 -0.18 12.07 5.71
CA ASN A 93 -1.40 12.82 5.42
C ASN A 93 -2.26 12.17 4.32
N ASN A 94 -2.47 10.86 4.43
CA ASN A 94 -3.27 10.04 3.51
C ASN A 94 -2.71 9.96 2.09
N LYS A 95 -1.39 10.11 1.92
CA LYS A 95 -0.73 10.01 0.61
C LYS A 95 -0.12 8.63 0.34
N LEU A 96 0.20 7.90 1.40
CA LEU A 96 0.87 6.61 1.31
C LEU A 96 0.03 5.53 1.98
N LEU A 97 -0.40 4.57 1.17
CA LEU A 97 -1.11 3.38 1.62
C LEU A 97 -0.19 2.17 1.49
N LYS A 98 -0.04 1.41 2.58
CA LYS A 98 0.71 0.15 2.59
C LYS A 98 -0.18 -0.95 3.12
N LEU A 99 -0.37 -2.01 2.35
CA LEU A 99 -1.05 -3.24 2.78
C LEU A 99 -0.02 -4.34 2.97
N ARG A 100 -0.20 -5.18 3.99
CA ARG A 100 0.71 -6.28 4.33
C ARG A 100 -0.08 -7.53 4.72
N GLY A 101 0.50 -8.68 4.36
CA GLY A 101 -0.04 -10.01 4.66
C GLY A 101 -1.19 -10.39 3.75
N ASN A 102 -1.03 -11.51 3.02
CA ASN A 102 -2.05 -12.10 2.16
C ASN A 102 -2.75 -11.07 1.24
N VAL A 103 -1.98 -10.15 0.65
CA VAL A 103 -2.56 -9.11 -0.20
C VAL A 103 -3.18 -9.78 -1.42
N LYS A 104 -4.44 -9.43 -1.69
CA LYS A 104 -5.19 -9.91 -2.85
C LYS A 104 -5.81 -8.72 -3.56
N LEU A 105 -5.36 -8.45 -4.77
CA LEU A 105 -5.90 -7.46 -5.69
C LEU A 105 -6.67 -8.17 -6.79
N LYS A 106 -7.94 -7.81 -6.97
CA LYS A 106 -8.81 -8.32 -8.03
C LYS A 106 -9.20 -7.21 -9.00
N THR A 107 -9.23 -7.53 -10.29
CA THR A 107 -9.95 -6.73 -11.30
C THR A 107 -11.41 -7.19 -11.38
N LEU A 108 -12.30 -6.33 -11.89
CA LEU A 108 -13.70 -6.67 -12.13
C LEU A 108 -13.98 -7.11 -13.59
N ARG A 109 -12.96 -7.61 -14.29
CA ARG A 109 -13.07 -8.11 -15.68
C ARG A 109 -13.60 -9.55 -15.71
N LYS A 110 -14.10 -10.00 -16.87
CA LYS A 110 -14.75 -11.31 -17.07
C LYS A 110 -13.86 -12.51 -16.70
N ASP A 111 -12.56 -12.41 -16.94
CA ASP A 111 -11.61 -13.51 -16.72
C ASP A 111 -10.96 -13.49 -15.33
N GLU A 112 -11.45 -12.60 -14.44
CA GLU A 112 -10.98 -12.35 -13.06
C GLU A 112 -9.45 -12.42 -12.93
N ASP A 113 -8.75 -11.36 -13.37
CA ASP A 113 -7.32 -11.24 -13.07
C ASP A 113 -7.12 -11.03 -11.56
N ILE A 114 -6.35 -11.92 -10.92
CA ILE A 114 -6.04 -11.84 -9.50
C ILE A 114 -4.53 -11.73 -9.32
N LEU A 115 -4.12 -10.71 -8.57
CA LEU A 115 -2.75 -10.51 -8.07
C LEU A 115 -2.71 -10.81 -6.57
N TYR A 116 -1.85 -11.74 -6.20
CA TYR A 116 -1.47 -12.03 -4.82
C TYR A 116 -0.08 -11.46 -4.54
N ALA A 117 0.15 -10.95 -3.33
CA ALA A 117 1.45 -10.48 -2.87
C ALA A 117 1.56 -10.49 -1.34
N ASP A 118 2.78 -10.36 -0.82
CA ASP A 118 3.00 -10.16 0.62
C ASP A 118 2.73 -8.70 1.02
N ASN A 119 3.12 -7.76 0.15
CA ASN A 119 2.96 -6.33 0.39
C ASN A 119 2.45 -5.62 -0.86
N PHE A 120 1.65 -4.57 -0.64
CA PHE A 120 1.25 -3.62 -1.67
C PHE A 120 1.47 -2.21 -1.15
N ILE A 121 2.06 -1.37 -1.98
CA ILE A 121 2.37 0.02 -1.68
C ILE A 121 1.75 0.88 -2.77
N TRP A 122 0.95 1.84 -2.36
CA TRP A 122 0.36 2.83 -3.25
C TRP A 122 0.71 4.23 -2.80
N ASN A 123 1.45 4.94 -3.67
CA ASN A 123 1.57 6.38 -3.59
C ASN A 123 0.37 7.00 -4.32
N ILE A 124 -0.55 7.55 -3.55
CA ILE A 124 -1.85 8.05 -4.04
C ILE A 124 -1.67 9.25 -4.97
N GLU A 125 -0.68 10.10 -4.72
CA GLU A 125 -0.45 11.30 -5.54
C GLU A 125 0.10 10.96 -6.93
N ASN A 126 1.01 10.00 -7.00
CA ASN A 126 1.64 9.61 -8.27
C ASN A 126 0.88 8.50 -9.01
N THR A 127 -0.15 7.91 -8.39
CA THR A 127 -0.84 6.72 -8.89
C THR A 127 0.09 5.52 -9.16
N ASP A 128 1.15 5.42 -8.33
CA ASP A 128 2.16 4.37 -8.44
C ASP A 128 1.80 3.19 -7.54
N TYR A 129 1.54 2.03 -8.15
CA TYR A 129 1.23 0.79 -7.44
C TYR A 129 2.41 -0.17 -7.51
N THR A 130 2.94 -0.56 -6.35
CA THR A 130 4.04 -1.52 -6.25
C THR A 130 3.63 -2.70 -5.39
N LEU A 131 3.85 -3.91 -5.90
CA LEU A 131 3.71 -5.16 -5.16
C LEU A 131 5.10 -5.74 -4.87
N GLU A 132 5.30 -6.28 -3.68
CA GLU A 132 6.58 -6.86 -3.25
C GLU A 132 6.37 -8.16 -2.45
N GLY A 133 7.35 -9.06 -2.56
CA GLY A 133 7.36 -10.36 -1.90
C GLY A 133 6.97 -11.48 -2.86
N ASN A 134 6.29 -12.50 -2.36
CA ASN A 134 5.82 -13.63 -3.17
C ASN A 134 4.62 -13.21 -4.02
N ILE A 135 4.86 -12.80 -5.27
CA ILE A 135 3.82 -12.34 -6.17
C ILE A 135 3.34 -13.49 -7.05
N LYS A 136 2.02 -13.65 -7.12
CA LYS A 136 1.35 -14.53 -8.09
C LYS A 136 0.26 -13.74 -8.80
N PHE A 137 0.41 -13.55 -10.11
CA PHE A 137 -0.70 -13.19 -10.98
C PHE A 137 -1.33 -14.48 -11.52
N GLU A 138 -2.64 -14.54 -11.54
CA GLU A 138 -3.40 -15.68 -12.05
C GLU A 138 -4.68 -15.18 -12.73
N ASN A 139 -4.93 -15.71 -13.92
CA ASN A 139 -6.23 -15.67 -14.55
C ASN A 139 -6.58 -17.08 -15.06
N LYS A 140 -7.64 -17.21 -15.86
CA LYS A 140 -8.08 -18.52 -16.39
C LYS A 140 -6.98 -19.31 -17.11
N ASN A 141 -6.11 -18.62 -17.85
CA ASN A 141 -5.20 -19.25 -18.81
C ASN A 141 -3.75 -19.31 -18.33
N ILE A 142 -3.35 -18.36 -17.46
CA ILE A 142 -1.94 -18.13 -17.14
C ILE A 142 -1.69 -17.96 -15.64
N ILE A 143 -0.48 -18.36 -15.23
CA ILE A 143 0.11 -18.00 -13.94
C ILE A 143 1.44 -17.30 -14.18
N LEU A 144 1.66 -16.18 -13.49
CA LEU A 144 2.92 -15.43 -13.46
C LEU A 144 3.37 -15.32 -12.01
N ASN A 145 4.61 -15.70 -11.71
CA ASN A 145 5.22 -15.52 -10.39
C ASN A 145 6.39 -14.56 -10.49
N SER A 146 6.55 -13.66 -9.52
CA SER A 146 7.69 -12.74 -9.43
C SER A 146 8.00 -12.33 -7.99
N GLY A 147 9.15 -11.69 -7.77
CA GLY A 147 9.49 -11.08 -6.47
C GLY A 147 8.99 -9.63 -6.31
N LYS A 148 8.74 -8.96 -7.43
CA LYS A 148 8.25 -7.57 -7.50
C LYS A 148 7.36 -7.37 -8.72
N ALA A 149 6.38 -6.49 -8.60
CA ALA A 149 5.59 -6.02 -9.73
C ALA A 149 5.24 -4.53 -9.57
N LYS A 150 5.13 -3.83 -10.69
CA LYS A 150 4.62 -2.47 -10.77
C LYS A 150 3.42 -2.46 -11.71
N LEU A 151 2.34 -1.83 -11.28
CA LEU A 151 1.15 -1.66 -12.12
C LEU A 151 1.10 -0.20 -12.60
N GLY A 152 1.23 -0.03 -13.91
CA GLY A 152 1.19 1.26 -14.57
C GLY A 152 -0.22 1.82 -14.73
N SER A 153 -0.30 3.11 -15.05
CA SER A 153 -1.55 3.79 -15.41
C SER A 153 -2.11 3.35 -16.77
N ASP A 154 -1.25 2.79 -17.62
CA ASP A 154 -1.53 2.20 -18.94
C ASP A 154 -2.07 0.76 -18.89
N ASN A 155 -2.46 0.28 -17.70
CA ASN A 155 -2.93 -1.08 -17.45
C ASN A 155 -1.90 -2.17 -17.80
N VAL A 156 -0.61 -1.82 -17.84
CA VAL A 156 0.49 -2.78 -17.96
C VAL A 156 1.03 -3.11 -16.57
N ILE A 157 1.14 -4.40 -16.28
CA ILE A 157 1.84 -4.91 -15.10
C ILE A 157 3.25 -5.32 -15.52
N GLU A 158 4.24 -4.66 -14.96
CA GLU A 158 5.65 -5.03 -15.12
C GLU A 158 6.09 -5.91 -13.94
N PHE A 159 6.53 -7.12 -14.24
CA PHE A 159 7.05 -8.09 -13.28
C PHE A 159 8.57 -8.11 -13.32
N PHE A 160 9.19 -8.32 -12.16
CA PHE A 160 10.65 -8.29 -12.01
C PHE A 160 11.16 -9.48 -11.18
N ASN A 161 12.32 -10.02 -11.58
CA ASN A 161 13.31 -10.75 -10.79
C ASN A 161 12.82 -11.90 -9.89
N PRO A 162 13.11 -13.16 -10.28
CA PRO A 162 12.89 -13.71 -11.61
C PRO A 162 11.39 -13.86 -11.88
N VAL A 163 11.01 -13.89 -13.16
CA VAL A 163 9.63 -14.16 -13.56
C VAL A 163 9.49 -15.59 -14.05
N LYS A 164 8.53 -16.33 -13.49
CA LYS A 164 8.11 -17.65 -13.97
C LYS A 164 6.68 -17.57 -14.49
N TYR A 165 6.52 -17.79 -15.80
CA TYR A 165 5.25 -17.82 -16.51
C TYR A 165 4.85 -19.24 -16.86
N ILE A 166 3.57 -19.57 -16.68
CA ILE A 166 2.99 -20.88 -16.96
C ILE A 166 1.70 -20.69 -17.75
N ILE A 167 1.57 -21.32 -18.92
CA ILE A 167 0.31 -21.48 -19.64
C ILE A 167 -0.25 -22.86 -19.34
N LYS A 168 -1.54 -22.91 -19.01
CA LYS A 168 -2.24 -24.17 -18.78
C LYS A 168 -3.05 -24.61 -20.01
N ASP A 169 -3.24 -25.91 -20.16
CA ASP A 169 -4.16 -26.48 -21.14
C ASP A 169 -5.60 -26.60 -20.59
N GLU A 170 -6.49 -27.22 -21.36
CA GLU A 170 -7.89 -27.43 -20.96
C GLU A 170 -8.06 -28.36 -19.75
N ASN A 171 -7.06 -29.21 -19.47
CA ASN A 171 -7.01 -30.10 -18.31
C ASN A 171 -6.31 -29.46 -17.09
N ASN A 172 -5.94 -28.17 -17.20
CA ASN A 172 -5.19 -27.42 -16.18
C ASN A 172 -3.76 -27.96 -15.96
N ASP A 173 -3.23 -28.72 -16.94
CA ASP A 173 -1.84 -29.17 -16.99
C ASP A 173 -0.94 -28.10 -17.63
N ASN A 174 0.34 -28.09 -17.23
CA ASN A 174 1.31 -27.12 -17.74
C ASN A 174 1.65 -27.43 -19.21
N LYS A 175 1.35 -26.49 -20.11
CA LYS A 175 1.66 -26.62 -21.54
C LYS A 175 2.93 -25.87 -21.94
N TYR A 176 3.16 -24.71 -21.35
CA TYR A 176 4.33 -23.87 -21.61
C TYR A 176 4.85 -23.26 -20.30
N GLU A 177 6.17 -23.28 -20.12
CA GLU A 177 6.85 -22.55 -19.04
C GLU A 177 7.87 -21.57 -19.63
N ILE A 178 7.89 -20.32 -19.16
CA ILE A 178 8.88 -19.32 -19.55
C ILE A 178 9.52 -18.71 -18.30
N ASN A 179 10.85 -18.61 -18.30
CA ASN A 179 11.64 -17.96 -17.26
C ASN A 179 12.37 -16.74 -17.85
N SER A 180 12.18 -15.56 -17.25
CA SER A 180 12.79 -14.29 -17.68
C SER A 180 13.18 -13.41 -16.49
N GLU A 181 13.95 -12.34 -16.76
CA GLU A 181 14.24 -11.31 -15.75
C GLU A 181 13.02 -10.41 -15.54
N ASN A 182 12.37 -10.02 -16.63
CA ASN A 182 11.18 -9.19 -16.63
C ASN A 182 10.08 -9.79 -17.50
N ALA A 183 8.84 -9.47 -17.16
CA ALA A 183 7.69 -9.69 -18.03
C ALA A 183 6.73 -8.51 -17.96
N TYR A 184 6.00 -8.27 -19.03
CA TYR A 184 5.00 -7.22 -19.13
C TYR A 184 3.67 -7.88 -19.50
N TYR A 185 2.66 -7.70 -18.65
CA TYR A 185 1.30 -8.17 -18.91
C TYR A 185 0.39 -6.97 -19.18
N ASN A 186 -0.20 -6.89 -20.36
CA ASN A 186 -1.18 -5.86 -20.68
C ASN A 186 -2.58 -6.38 -20.34
N LEU A 187 -3.27 -5.74 -19.39
CA LEU A 187 -4.61 -6.17 -18.97
C LEU A 187 -5.65 -6.00 -20.09
N ASP A 188 -5.47 -5.02 -20.99
CA ASP A 188 -6.45 -4.68 -22.04
C ASP A 188 -6.38 -5.61 -23.26
N THR A 189 -5.18 -6.04 -23.64
CA THR A 189 -4.96 -6.94 -24.79
C THR A 189 -4.67 -8.37 -24.37
N GLU A 190 -4.53 -8.63 -23.06
CA GLU A 190 -4.10 -9.90 -22.46
C GLU A 190 -2.76 -10.42 -23.02
N SER A 191 -1.97 -9.55 -23.62
CA SER A 191 -0.69 -9.91 -24.23
C SER A 191 0.43 -9.91 -23.20
N VAL A 192 1.34 -10.89 -23.31
CA VAL A 192 2.52 -11.02 -22.45
C VAL A 192 3.78 -10.84 -23.29
N SER A 193 4.71 -10.02 -22.81
CA SER A 193 6.06 -9.92 -23.37
C SER A 193 7.12 -10.22 -22.31
N PHE A 194 8.25 -10.76 -22.74
CA PHE A 194 9.35 -11.16 -21.86
C PHE A 194 10.61 -10.41 -22.27
N LYS A 195 11.33 -9.86 -21.30
CA LYS A 195 12.59 -9.16 -21.51
C LYS A 195 13.64 -9.71 -20.54
N ALA A 196 14.87 -9.73 -21.02
CA ALA A 196 16.05 -9.91 -20.19
C ALA A 196 17.16 -9.03 -20.78
N GLU A 197 17.90 -8.36 -19.92
CA GLU A 197 18.97 -7.45 -20.35
C GLU A 197 20.28 -8.21 -20.53
N ASP A 198 20.65 -9.02 -19.54
CA ASP A 198 21.91 -9.77 -19.54
C ASP A 198 21.72 -11.28 -19.80
N LYS A 199 20.57 -11.84 -19.39
CA LYS A 199 20.27 -13.28 -19.52
C LYS A 199 19.42 -13.58 -20.76
N ARG A 200 19.40 -14.85 -21.17
CA ARG A 200 18.46 -15.34 -22.19
C ARG A 200 17.13 -15.69 -21.53
N VAL A 201 16.02 -15.34 -22.18
CA VAL A 201 14.70 -15.90 -21.88
C VAL A 201 14.74 -17.40 -22.18
N LYS A 202 14.31 -18.24 -21.23
CA LYS A 202 14.28 -19.70 -21.38
C LYS A 202 12.84 -20.17 -21.44
N SER A 203 12.52 -21.08 -22.36
CA SER A 203 11.21 -21.69 -22.49
C SER A 203 11.28 -23.22 -22.43
N ILE A 204 10.22 -23.84 -21.90
CA ILE A 204 9.97 -25.28 -21.91
C ILE A 204 8.58 -25.50 -22.50
N ILE A 205 8.47 -26.45 -23.42
CA ILE A 205 7.21 -26.84 -24.08
C ILE A 205 6.94 -28.29 -23.72
N TYR A 206 5.71 -28.57 -23.27
CA TYR A 206 5.24 -29.92 -22.95
C TYR A 206 4.34 -30.41 -24.10
N PHE A 207 4.61 -31.62 -24.59
CA PHE A 207 3.89 -32.28 -25.68
C PHE A 207 2.99 -33.39 -25.15
#